data_AF-A0A9P4QLR5-F1
#
_entry.id   AF-A0A9P4QLR5-F1
#
_cell.length_a   1.000
_cell.length_b   1.000
_cell.length_c   1.000
_cell.angle_alpha   90.00
_cell.angle_beta   90.00
_cell.angle_gamma   90.00
#
_symmetry.space_group_name_H-M   'P 1'
#
loop_
_entity.id
_entity.type
_entity.pdbx_description
1 polymer ?
#
loop_
_entity_poly.entity_id
_entity_poly.type
_entity_poly.pdbx_seq_one_letter_code
_entity_poly.pdbx_strand_id
1 'polypeptide(L)'
;MVVFALFVISKAGGLIYNREFHSGLIKLSSNDLLMLAGSFHGMHAITKQLCPTPPTSANTSGNTVLAPSPFVSRPTGIEVLETSHFRVQCFQTQTGTKFLLFTEPQQPNIDSMMRKIYELYADFVMKNPFYTVEMPIRCEKFDRGLDGFVKVRS
;
A
#
# COMPACT_ATOMS: atom_id res chain seq x y z
N MET A 1 1.34 13.47 14.53
CA MET A 1 1.36 13.11 13.10
C MET A 1 2.36 11.99 12.90
N VAL A 2 1.88 10.76 13.04
CA VAL A 2 2.74 9.57 13.11
C VAL A 2 2.32 8.55 12.07
N VAL A 3 3.31 7.93 11.44
CA VAL A 3 3.14 6.69 10.66
C VAL A 3 3.45 5.53 11.58
N PHE A 4 2.49 4.62 11.76
CA PHE A 4 2.65 3.47 12.65
C PHE A 4 3.34 2.30 11.96
N ALA A 5 2.83 1.88 10.79
CA ALA A 5 3.33 0.70 10.09
C ALA A 5 3.03 0.73 8.59
N LEU A 6 3.82 0.00 7.80
CA LEU A 6 3.60 -0.27 6.38
C LEU A 6 3.50 -1.77 6.16
N PHE A 7 2.40 -2.22 5.54
CA PHE A 7 2.28 -3.57 5.02
C PHE A 7 2.28 -3.57 3.49
N VAL A 8 2.88 -4.61 2.91
CA VAL A 8 2.75 -4.89 1.48
C VAL A 8 2.11 -6.26 1.32
N ILE A 9 0.97 -6.28 0.62
CA ILE A 9 0.22 -7.48 0.31
C ILE A 9 0.41 -7.80 -1.17
N SER A 10 0.72 -9.06 -1.45
CA SER A 10 0.93 -9.57 -2.79
C SER A 10 -0.35 -9.56 -3.63
N LYS A 11 -0.23 -9.82 -4.93
CA LYS A 11 -1.40 -9.95 -5.80
C LYS A 11 -2.28 -11.12 -5.37
N ALA A 12 -1.69 -12.21 -4.87
CA ALA A 12 -2.40 -13.37 -4.33
C ALA A 12 -3.02 -13.14 -2.94
N GLY A 13 -2.79 -11.99 -2.30
CA GLY A 13 -3.36 -11.68 -0.99
C GLY A 13 -2.52 -12.09 0.21
N GLY A 14 -1.29 -12.57 0.00
CA GLY A 14 -0.35 -12.88 1.07
C GLY A 14 0.38 -11.63 1.57
N LEU A 15 0.65 -11.54 2.88
CA LEU A 15 1.54 -10.52 3.43
C LEU A 15 2.99 -10.82 3.02
N ILE A 16 3.59 -9.95 2.23
CA ILE A 16 4.99 -10.10 1.78
C ILE A 16 5.94 -9.13 2.48
N TYR A 17 5.43 -8.12 3.18
CA TYR A 17 6.25 -7.21 3.96
C TYR A 17 5.46 -6.58 5.09
N ASN A 18 6.10 -6.44 6.25
CA ASN A 18 5.61 -5.71 7.40
C ASN A 18 6.77 -4.91 7.99
N ARG A 19 6.55 -3.62 8.25
CA ARG A 19 7.49 -2.75 8.95
C ARG A 19 6.74 -1.84 9.90
N GLU A 20 7.15 -1.85 11.16
CA GLU A 20 6.69 -0.92 12.19
C GLU A 20 7.66 0.27 12.28
N PHE A 21 7.12 1.48 12.33
CA PHE A 21 7.88 2.73 12.46
C PHE A 21 7.70 3.38 13.83
N HIS A 22 6.56 3.15 14.50
CA HIS A 22 6.25 3.75 15.80
C HIS A 22 5.47 2.79 16.71
N SER A 23 5.72 2.84 18.02
CA SER A 23 5.15 1.94 19.03
C SER A 23 3.75 2.35 19.52
N GLY A 24 2.84 2.69 18.60
CA GLY A 24 1.47 3.14 18.93
C GLY A 24 0.38 2.08 18.73
N LEU A 25 0.69 0.99 18.03
CA LEU A 25 -0.24 -0.11 17.78
C LEU A 25 0.09 -1.32 18.66
N ILE A 26 -0.93 -2.12 18.97
CA ILE A 26 -0.74 -3.42 19.62
C ILE A 26 0.05 -4.32 18.68
N LYS A 27 1.11 -4.93 19.20
CA LYS A 27 1.91 -5.90 18.45
C LYS A 27 1.12 -7.19 18.25
N LEU A 28 0.92 -7.53 16.98
CA LEU A 28 0.26 -8.75 16.56
C LEU A 28 1.28 -9.86 16.33
N SER A 29 0.87 -11.12 16.47
CA SER A 29 1.73 -12.24 16.09
C SER A 29 1.88 -12.31 14.57
N SER A 30 2.91 -13.01 14.09
CA SER A 30 3.12 -13.21 12.65
C SER A 30 1.92 -13.85 11.96
N ASN A 31 1.22 -14.77 12.64
CA ASN A 31 0.03 -15.44 12.10
C ASN A 31 -1.15 -14.47 12.01
N ASP A 32 -1.33 -13.62 13.02
CA ASP A 32 -2.41 -12.62 13.02
C ASP A 32 -2.20 -11.58 11.93
N LEU A 33 -0.95 -11.17 11.68
CA LEU A 33 -0.61 -10.28 10.57
C LEU A 33 -0.91 -10.90 9.21
N LEU A 34 -0.61 -12.20 9.03
CA LEU A 34 -0.95 -12.95 7.82
C LEU A 34 -2.48 -13.03 7.63
N MET A 35 -3.22 -13.31 8.69
CA MET A 35 -4.67 -13.34 8.67
C MET A 35 -5.24 -11.96 8.34
N LEU A 36 -4.75 -10.89 8.98
CA LEU A 36 -5.18 -9.51 8.73
C LEU A 36 -4.98 -9.11 7.28
N ALA A 37 -3.83 -9.45 6.68
CA ALA A 37 -3.56 -9.19 5.27
C ALA A 37 -4.54 -9.95 4.35
N GLY A 38 -4.77 -11.24 4.62
CA GLY A 38 -5.73 -12.05 3.86
C GLY A 38 -7.17 -11.53 3.97
N SER A 39 -7.59 -11.17 5.18
CA SER A 39 -8.90 -10.57 5.44
C SER A 39 -9.05 -9.23 4.73
N PHE A 40 -8.03 -8.36 4.78
CA PHE A 40 -8.06 -7.09 4.04
C PHE A 40 -8.14 -7.31 2.53
N HIS A 41 -7.41 -8.29 2.00
CA HIS A 41 -7.46 -8.64 0.58
C HIS A 41 -8.89 -9.05 0.16
N GLY A 42 -9.55 -9.89 0.96
CA GLY A 42 -10.96 -10.26 0.74
C GLY A 42 -11.90 -9.05 0.82
N MET A 43 -11.74 -8.22 1.85
CA MET A 43 -12.52 -6.97 2.01
C MET A 43 -12.36 -6.04 0.80
N HIS A 44 -11.14 -5.91 0.26
CA HIS A 44 -10.88 -5.11 -0.93
C HIS A 44 -11.58 -5.67 -2.17
N ALA A 45 -11.63 -7.00 -2.33
CA ALA A 45 -12.36 -7.62 -3.43
C ALA A 45 -13.89 -7.42 -3.31
N ILE A 46 -14.44 -7.54 -2.10
CA ILE A 46 -15.88 -7.35 -1.85
C ILE A 46 -16.29 -5.89 -2.10
N THR A 47 -15.55 -4.94 -1.53
CA THR A 47 -15.84 -3.50 -1.68
C THR A 47 -15.76 -3.04 -3.14
N LYS A 48 -14.89 -3.66 -3.95
CA LYS A 48 -14.85 -3.44 -5.40
C LYS A 48 -16.16 -3.85 -6.09
N GLN A 49 -16.78 -4.96 -5.67
CA GLN A 49 -18.05 -5.44 -6.23
C GLN A 49 -19.25 -4.62 -5.76
N LEU A 50 -19.16 -4.06 -4.56
CA LEU A 50 -20.20 -3.18 -3.99
C LEU A 50 -20.18 -1.76 -4.57
N CYS A 51 -19.19 -1.42 -5.41
CA CYS A 51 -19.09 -0.08 -5.97
C CYS A 51 -20.30 0.21 -6.88
N PRO A 52 -21.12 1.24 -6.57
CA PRO A 52 -22.37 1.50 -7.29
C PRO A 52 -22.15 1.92 -8.76
N THR A 53 -20.95 2.42 -9.07
CA THR A 53 -20.51 2.74 -10.43
C THR A 53 -19.39 1.79 -10.82
N PRO A 54 -19.60 0.87 -11.77
CA PRO A 54 -18.53 -0.02 -12.22
C PRO A 54 -17.37 0.83 -12.79
N PRO A 55 -16.10 0.47 -12.51
CA PRO A 55 -14.96 1.23 -12.99
C PRO A 55 -14.90 1.15 -14.52
N THR A 56 -15.41 2.18 -15.19
CA THR A 56 -15.32 2.33 -16.65
C THR A 56 -13.86 2.23 -17.04
N SER A 57 -13.52 1.22 -17.83
CA SER A 57 -12.25 1.19 -18.57
C SER A 57 -12.15 2.52 -19.31
N ALA A 58 -11.06 3.27 -19.14
CA ALA A 58 -10.89 4.55 -19.78
C ALA A 58 -11.21 4.42 -21.28
N ASN A 59 -12.34 4.98 -21.72
CA ASN A 59 -12.59 5.17 -23.14
C ASN A 59 -11.65 6.28 -23.58
N THR A 60 -10.62 5.92 -24.33
CA THR A 60 -9.69 6.85 -24.98
C THR A 60 -10.38 7.55 -26.16
N SER A 61 -11.41 8.34 -25.89
CA SER A 61 -12.08 9.20 -26.88
C SER A 61 -12.04 10.65 -26.41
N GLY A 62 -10.81 11.18 -26.32
CA GLY A 62 -10.53 12.58 -26.04
C GLY A 62 -9.04 12.88 -26.21
N ASN A 63 -8.67 13.35 -27.40
CA ASN A 63 -7.33 13.83 -27.74
C ASN A 63 -6.92 15.01 -26.83
N THR A 64 -6.25 14.77 -25.70
CA THR A 64 -5.32 15.73 -25.07
C THR A 64 -4.35 15.04 -24.10
N VAL A 65 -3.10 14.85 -24.57
CA VAL A 65 -1.83 15.15 -23.86
C VAL A 65 -1.33 14.20 -22.74
N LEU A 66 -0.17 13.59 -23.06
CA LEU A 66 1.00 13.17 -22.26
C LEU A 66 0.86 12.07 -21.20
N ALA A 67 1.30 10.86 -21.60
CA ALA A 67 1.66 9.69 -20.80
C ALA A 67 0.60 9.20 -19.78
N PRO A 68 0.17 7.92 -19.83
CA PRO A 68 -0.68 7.38 -18.78
C PRO A 68 0.07 7.46 -17.46
N SER A 69 -0.31 8.38 -16.58
CA SER A 69 0.26 8.43 -15.24
C SER A 69 -0.11 7.10 -14.56
N PRO A 70 0.84 6.37 -13.97
CA PRO A 70 0.52 5.10 -13.30
C PRO A 70 -0.39 5.27 -12.06
N PHE A 71 -0.77 6.52 -11.74
CA PHE A 71 -1.57 6.93 -10.59
C PHE A 71 -2.96 7.46 -10.97
N VAL A 72 -3.46 7.17 -12.17
CA VAL A 72 -4.87 7.46 -12.53
C VAL A 72 -5.76 6.85 -11.44
N SER A 73 -6.52 7.70 -10.75
CA SER A 73 -7.47 7.35 -9.68
C SER A 73 -8.59 6.48 -10.23
N ARG A 74 -8.32 5.18 -10.35
CA ARG A 74 -9.32 4.18 -10.69
C ARG A 74 -9.80 3.56 -9.39
N PRO A 75 -11.12 3.51 -9.12
CA PRO A 75 -11.61 2.84 -7.92
C PRO A 75 -11.24 1.35 -7.99
N THR A 76 -10.35 0.91 -7.11
CA THR A 76 -9.86 -0.48 -7.08
C THR A 76 -10.55 -1.35 -6.04
N GLY A 77 -11.13 -0.73 -5.00
CA GLY A 77 -11.78 -1.34 -3.84
C GLY A 77 -11.72 -0.39 -2.63
N ILE A 78 -11.67 -0.92 -1.41
CA ILE A 78 -11.43 -0.10 -0.21
C ILE A 78 -10.08 0.61 -0.27
N GLU A 79 -10.10 1.94 -0.22
CA GLU A 79 -8.92 2.80 -0.29
C GLU A 79 -8.58 3.44 1.06
N VAL A 80 -9.59 3.70 1.90
CA VAL A 80 -9.41 4.31 3.21
C VAL A 80 -10.27 3.59 4.24
N LEU A 81 -9.66 3.22 5.37
CA LEU A 81 -10.35 2.78 6.58
C LEU A 81 -9.89 3.69 7.72
N GLU A 82 -10.79 4.46 8.29
CA GLU A 82 -10.49 5.42 9.35
C GLU A 82 -11.23 5.06 10.64
N THR A 83 -10.54 5.20 11.76
CA THR A 83 -11.06 5.00 13.11
C THR A 83 -10.67 6.20 13.98
N SER A 84 -11.14 6.25 15.23
CA SER A 84 -10.74 7.28 16.19
C SER A 84 -9.25 7.27 16.54
N HIS A 85 -8.55 6.16 16.32
CA HIS A 85 -7.16 5.97 16.76
C HIS A 85 -6.16 5.90 15.60
N PHE A 86 -6.57 5.34 14.47
CA PHE A 86 -5.71 5.18 13.31
C PHE A 86 -6.50 5.22 12.01
N ARG A 87 -5.79 5.53 10.94
CA ARG A 87 -6.23 5.47 9.55
C ARG A 87 -5.34 4.54 8.77
N VAL A 88 -5.96 3.65 7.99
CA VAL A 88 -5.32 2.78 7.02
C VAL A 88 -5.60 3.34 5.64
N GLN A 89 -4.54 3.74 4.94
CA GLN A 89 -4.60 4.05 3.53
C GLN A 89 -4.17 2.84 2.72
N CYS A 90 -4.97 2.43 1.75
CA CYS A 90 -4.67 1.37 0.81
C CYS A 90 -4.38 1.96 -0.57
N PHE A 91 -3.21 1.62 -1.12
CA PHE A 91 -2.84 1.90 -2.50
C PHE A 91 -2.61 0.58 -3.24
N GLN A 92 -3.44 0.29 -4.25
CA GLN A 92 -3.25 -0.86 -5.14
C GLN A 92 -2.54 -0.43 -6.42
N THR A 93 -1.46 -1.13 -6.77
CA THR A 93 -0.76 -0.93 -8.05
C THR A 93 -1.49 -1.59 -9.21
N GLN A 94 -1.18 -1.20 -10.45
CA GLN A 94 -1.68 -1.86 -11.66
C GLN A 94 -1.30 -3.35 -11.72
N THR A 95 -0.18 -3.75 -11.09
CA THR A 95 0.27 -5.14 -11.01
C THR A 95 -0.52 -5.96 -9.98
N GLY A 96 -1.31 -5.33 -9.10
CA GLY A 96 -2.18 -5.98 -8.13
C GLY A 96 -1.67 -6.02 -6.68
N THR A 97 -0.42 -5.59 -6.47
CA THR A 97 0.21 -5.43 -5.15
C THR A 97 -0.46 -4.28 -4.38
N LYS A 98 -0.70 -4.46 -3.09
CA LYS A 98 -1.37 -3.46 -2.24
C LYS A 98 -0.43 -3.00 -1.14
N PHE A 99 -0.37 -1.68 -0.96
CA PHE A 99 0.37 -1.01 0.10
C PHE A 99 -0.63 -0.49 1.12
N LEU A 100 -0.50 -0.94 2.36
CA LEU A 100 -1.32 -0.47 3.49
C LEU A 100 -0.45 0.34 4.42
N LEU A 101 -0.76 1.63 4.56
CA LEU A 101 -0.07 2.52 5.46
C LEU A 101 -0.98 2.85 6.64
N PHE A 102 -0.53 2.46 7.83
CA PHE A 102 -1.19 2.77 9.09
C PHE A 102 -0.63 4.08 9.61
N THR A 103 -1.51 5.03 9.87
CA THR A 103 -1.18 6.40 10.28
C THR A 103 -2.15 6.89 11.33
N GLU A 104 -1.82 7.99 11.99
CA GLU A 104 -2.80 8.77 12.76
C GLU A 104 -3.83 9.42 11.81
N PRO A 105 -5.12 9.56 12.19
CA PRO A 105 -6.16 10.04 11.27
C PRO A 105 -5.87 11.41 10.63
N GLN A 106 -5.19 12.30 11.35
CA GLN A 106 -4.87 13.65 10.88
C GLN A 106 -3.59 13.70 10.01
N GLN A 107 -2.96 12.58 9.67
CA GLN A 107 -1.71 12.58 8.90
C GLN A 107 -1.87 13.23 7.51
N PRO A 108 -1.10 14.27 7.18
CA PRO A 108 -1.18 14.96 5.91
C PRO A 108 -0.31 14.27 4.85
N ASN A 109 -0.55 14.59 3.58
CA ASN A 109 0.31 14.18 2.46
C ASN A 109 0.50 12.66 2.29
N ILE A 110 -0.48 11.86 2.72
CA ILE A 110 -0.43 10.39 2.64
C ILE A 110 -0.21 9.91 1.20
N ASP A 111 -0.88 10.51 0.21
CA ASP A 111 -0.73 10.09 -1.20
C ASP A 111 0.69 10.29 -1.72
N SER A 112 1.34 11.41 -1.36
CA SER A 112 2.74 11.67 -1.73
C SER A 112 3.69 10.71 -1.02
N MET A 113 3.39 10.35 0.23
CA MET A 113 4.14 9.35 0.97
C MET A 113 4.00 7.97 0.33
N MET A 114 2.80 7.56 -0.04
CA MET A 114 2.52 6.31 -0.75
C MET A 114 3.24 6.22 -2.09
N ARG A 115 3.21 7.29 -2.89
CA ARG A 115 3.98 7.37 -4.14
C ARG A 115 5.46 7.13 -3.89
N LYS A 116 6.03 7.78 -2.87
CA LYS A 116 7.45 7.63 -2.57
C LYS A 116 7.81 6.24 -2.06
N ILE A 117 6.95 5.63 -1.24
CA ILE A 117 7.10 4.23 -0.79
C ILE A 117 7.09 3.29 -1.99
N TYR A 118 6.17 3.50 -2.95
CA TYR A 118 6.11 2.71 -4.17
C TYR A 118 7.36 2.86 -5.04
N GLU A 119 7.90 4.08 -5.18
CA GLU A 119 9.19 4.30 -5.85
C GLU A 119 10.33 3.51 -5.18
N LEU A 120 10.45 3.58 -3.85
CA LEU A 120 11.47 2.84 -3.10
C LEU A 120 11.32 1.32 -3.29
N TYR A 121 10.08 0.82 -3.33
CA TYR A 121 9.80 -0.59 -3.60
C TYR A 121 10.24 -0.98 -5.02
N ALA A 122 9.89 -0.17 -6.03
CA ALA A 122 10.30 -0.41 -7.41
C ALA A 122 11.83 -0.40 -7.55
N ASP A 123 12.52 0.54 -6.91
CA ASP A 123 13.96 0.69 -7.03
C ASP A 123 14.77 -0.37 -6.28
N PHE A 124 14.38 -0.73 -5.05
CA PHE A 124 15.17 -1.64 -4.23
C PHE A 124 14.71 -3.10 -4.30
N VAL A 125 13.40 -3.33 -4.49
CA VAL A 125 12.84 -4.69 -4.49
C VAL A 125 12.71 -5.22 -5.91
N MET A 126 12.06 -4.47 -6.82
CA MET A 126 11.80 -4.97 -8.19
C MET A 126 13.06 -5.01 -9.06
N LYS A 127 14.06 -4.14 -8.81
CA LYS A 127 15.34 -4.19 -9.52
C LYS A 127 16.33 -5.18 -8.92
N ASN A 128 16.01 -5.86 -7.82
CA ASN A 128 16.89 -6.86 -7.23
C ASN A 128 16.76 -8.19 -8.01
N PRO A 129 17.81 -8.66 -8.73
CA PRO A 129 17.73 -9.87 -9.54
C PRO A 129 17.54 -11.15 -8.71
N PHE A 130 17.79 -11.10 -7.40
CA PHE A 130 17.61 -12.23 -6.49
C PHE A 130 16.26 -12.24 -5.79
N TYR A 131 15.40 -11.23 -6.03
CA TYR A 131 14.08 -11.19 -5.43
C TYR A 131 13.07 -11.94 -6.29
N THR A 132 12.43 -12.95 -5.70
CA THR A 132 11.29 -13.64 -6.30
C THR A 132 10.00 -12.91 -5.96
N VAL A 133 9.23 -12.53 -6.97
CA VAL A 133 7.94 -11.86 -6.82
C VAL A 133 6.96 -12.75 -6.01
N GLU A 134 6.05 -12.14 -5.27
CA GLU A 134 5.09 -12.78 -4.35
C GLU A 134 5.73 -13.43 -3.10
N MET A 135 7.05 -13.41 -2.94
CA MET A 135 7.73 -13.91 -1.73
C MET A 135 8.03 -12.79 -0.73
N PRO A 136 8.22 -13.12 0.57
CA PRO A 136 8.56 -12.13 1.58
C PRO A 136 9.79 -11.28 1.22
N ILE A 137 9.65 -9.96 1.32
CA ILE A 137 10.70 -9.00 0.99
C ILE A 137 11.71 -8.97 2.12
N ARG A 138 12.93 -9.44 1.83
CA ARG A 138 14.08 -9.36 2.75
C ARG A 138 15.17 -8.49 2.11
N CYS A 139 14.97 -7.18 2.14
CA CYS A 139 15.87 -6.22 1.50
C CYS A 139 16.25 -5.10 2.49
N GLU A 140 17.47 -5.15 3.01
CA GLU A 140 17.94 -4.13 3.96
C GLU A 140 18.00 -2.72 3.36
N LYS A 141 18.30 -2.60 2.05
CA LYS A 141 18.32 -1.30 1.38
C LYS A 141 16.93 -0.66 1.37
N PHE A 142 15.90 -1.47 1.15
CA PHE A 142 14.51 -1.03 1.21
C PHE A 142 14.14 -0.61 2.63
N ASP A 143 14.48 -1.42 3.64
CA ASP A 143 14.24 -1.12 5.05
C ASP A 143 14.87 0.21 5.49
N ARG A 144 16.15 0.43 5.13
CA ARG A 144 16.87 1.67 5.45
C ARG A 144 16.29 2.87 4.70
N GLY A 145 15.90 2.69 3.45
CA GLY A 145 15.24 3.73 2.65
C GLY A 145 13.89 4.16 3.23
N LEU A 146 13.09 3.19 3.69
CA LEU A 146 11.82 3.46 4.37
C LEU A 146 12.03 4.15 5.71
N ASP A 147 12.92 3.64 6.56
CA ASP A 147 13.20 4.25 7.86
C ASP A 147 13.70 5.69 7.69
N GLY A 148 14.63 5.94 6.76
CA GLY A 148 15.14 7.28 6.48
C GLY A 148 14.09 8.23 5.90
N PHE A 149 13.08 7.72 5.21
CA PHE A 149 12.00 8.56 4.67
C PHE A 149 10.88 8.83 5.68
N VAL A 150 10.44 7.78 6.38
CA VAL A 150 9.26 7.81 7.26
C VAL A 150 9.59 8.37 8.64
N LYS A 151 10.71 7.97 9.25
CA LYS A 151 11.10 8.44 10.60
C LYS A 151 11.62 9.88 10.61
N VAL A 152 12.11 10.39 9.48
CA VAL A 152 12.57 11.80 9.38
C VAL A 152 11.38 12.77 9.24
N ARG A 153 10.20 12.28 8.82
CA ARG A 153 9.01 13.10 8.54
C ARG A 153 7.84 12.86 9.51
N SER A 154 8.06 12.04 10.54
CA SER A 154 7.12 11.82 11.65
C SER A 154 7.65 12.54 12.88
#